data_AF-A0A1Z1WPZ1-F1
#
_entry.id   AF-A0A1Z1WPZ1-F1
#
_cell.length_a   1.000
_cell.length_b   1.000
_cell.length_c   1.000
_cell.angle_alpha   90.00
_cell.angle_beta   90.00
_cell.angle_gamma   90.00
#
_symmetry.space_group_name_H-M   'P 1'
#
loop_
_entity.id
_entity.type
_entity.pdbx_description
1 polymer ?
#
loop_
_entity_poly.entity_id
_entity_poly.type
_entity_poly.pdbx_seq_one_letter_code
_entity_poly.pdbx_strand_id
1 'polypeptide(L)'
;MFREVQDAQVDDRYFTPALRAADKVGLRSPLAVAELYDASIQHGNGSDGDGLPALVRRTTAQAGTPAEAGEKAWLDAFFDVRVHDLTHPVNADTADEWRTSVDRVEAVRRLAESGHQDLDGPFTVTAFGSRYSIR
;
A
#
# COMPACT_ATOMS: atom_id res chain seq x y z
N MET A 1 7.18 -11.62 -25.13
CA MET A 1 8.40 -12.26 -24.61
C MET A 1 9.12 -11.44 -23.54
N PHE A 2 9.72 -10.26 -23.80
CA PHE A 2 10.39 -9.49 -22.72
C PHE A 2 9.41 -8.78 -21.75
N ARG A 3 8.21 -8.41 -22.22
CA ARG A 3 7.13 -7.87 -21.38
C ARG A 3 6.50 -8.95 -20.49
N GLU A 4 6.10 -10.09 -21.06
CA GLU A 4 5.51 -11.21 -20.30
C GLU A 4 6.42 -11.78 -19.19
N VAL A 5 7.75 -11.80 -19.38
CA VAL A 5 8.70 -12.23 -18.34
C VAL A 5 8.85 -11.17 -17.25
N GLN A 6 8.75 -9.88 -17.59
CA GLN A 6 8.71 -8.81 -16.58
C GLN A 6 7.39 -8.84 -15.80
N ASP A 7 6.27 -9.05 -16.47
CA ASP A 7 4.94 -9.16 -15.85
C ASP A 7 4.91 -10.34 -14.86
N ALA A 8 5.43 -11.51 -15.25
CA ALA A 8 5.50 -12.68 -14.36
C ALA A 8 6.44 -12.48 -13.15
N GLN A 9 7.54 -11.73 -13.30
CA GLN A 9 8.45 -11.42 -12.18
C GLN A 9 7.84 -10.38 -11.24
N VAL A 10 7.13 -9.38 -11.76
CA VAL A 10 6.41 -8.38 -10.96
C VAL A 10 5.26 -9.02 -10.19
N ASP A 11 4.51 -9.90 -10.85
CA ASP A 11 3.40 -10.62 -10.25
C ASP A 11 3.86 -11.55 -9.12
N ASP A 12 4.96 -12.29 -9.31
CA ASP A 12 5.48 -13.21 -8.30
C ASP A 12 6.14 -12.48 -7.13
N ARG A 13 6.88 -11.39 -7.41
CA ARG A 13 7.65 -10.69 -6.38
C ARG A 13 6.86 -9.70 -5.55
N TYR A 14 5.77 -9.13 -6.07
CA TYR A 14 5.09 -8.01 -5.41
C TYR A 14 3.57 -8.16 -5.37
N PHE A 15 2.93 -8.51 -6.49
CA PHE A 15 1.46 -8.63 -6.51
C PHE A 15 0.96 -9.82 -5.71
N THR A 16 1.57 -10.99 -5.88
CA THR A 16 1.22 -12.20 -5.14
C THR A 16 1.46 -12.04 -3.64
N PRO A 17 2.59 -11.49 -3.16
CA PRO A 17 2.77 -11.17 -1.75
C PRO A 17 1.74 -10.18 -1.20
N ALA A 18 1.38 -9.14 -1.95
CA ALA A 18 0.36 -8.18 -1.55
C ALA A 18 -1.02 -8.82 -1.42
N LEU A 19 -1.42 -9.67 -2.37
CA LEU A 19 -2.66 -10.45 -2.27
C LEU A 19 -2.67 -11.38 -1.05
N ARG A 20 -1.58 -12.10 -0.81
CA ARG A 20 -1.46 -12.96 0.37
C ARG A 20 -1.54 -12.17 1.68
N ALA A 21 -0.96 -10.96 1.70
CA ALA A 21 -1.05 -10.07 2.85
C ALA A 21 -2.49 -9.59 3.07
N ALA A 22 -3.19 -9.19 1.99
CA ALA A 22 -4.59 -8.81 2.00
C ALA A 22 -5.49 -9.94 2.53
N ASP A 23 -5.36 -11.14 1.96
CA ASP A 23 -6.12 -12.32 2.35
C ASP A 23 -5.91 -12.68 3.83
N LYS A 24 -4.69 -12.56 4.33
CA LYS A 24 -4.33 -12.90 5.71
C LYS A 24 -5.08 -12.05 6.73
N VAL A 25 -5.32 -10.77 6.43
CA VAL A 25 -6.10 -9.88 7.30
C VAL A 25 -7.57 -9.76 6.86
N GLY A 26 -7.93 -10.34 5.72
CA GLY A 26 -9.32 -10.37 5.23
C GLY A 26 -9.76 -9.11 4.50
N LEU A 27 -8.83 -8.37 3.89
CA LEU A 27 -9.13 -7.22 3.03
C LEU A 27 -9.69 -7.68 1.68
N ARG A 28 -10.63 -6.91 1.12
CA ARG A 28 -11.37 -7.32 -0.07
C ARG A 28 -11.43 -6.25 -1.16
N SER A 29 -11.33 -4.97 -0.83
CA SER A 29 -11.45 -3.92 -1.84
C SER A 29 -10.24 -3.91 -2.79
N PRO A 30 -10.46 -3.66 -4.08
CA PRO A 30 -9.39 -3.39 -5.04
C PRO A 30 -8.42 -2.30 -4.57
N LEU A 31 -8.94 -1.25 -3.92
CA LEU A 31 -8.13 -0.17 -3.35
C LEU A 31 -7.17 -0.66 -2.27
N ALA A 32 -7.64 -1.46 -1.31
CA ALA A 32 -6.78 -2.00 -0.25
C ALA A 32 -5.68 -2.91 -0.82
N VAL A 33 -6.03 -3.74 -1.81
CA VAL A 33 -5.04 -4.58 -2.51
C VAL A 33 -4.02 -3.73 -3.26
N ALA A 34 -4.46 -2.68 -3.97
CA ALA A 34 -3.57 -1.77 -4.68
C ALA A 34 -2.60 -1.05 -3.72
N GLU A 35 -3.08 -0.64 -2.54
CA GLU A 35 -2.24 -0.02 -1.51
C GLU A 35 -1.20 -0.99 -0.94
N LEU A 36 -1.59 -2.24 -0.64
CA LEU A 36 -0.67 -3.29 -0.21
C LEU A 36 0.35 -3.64 -1.29
N TYR A 37 -0.05 -3.56 -2.56
CA TYR A 37 0.84 -3.78 -3.69
C TYR A 37 1.87 -2.66 -3.86
N ASP A 38 1.45 -1.39 -3.75
CA ASP A 38 2.38 -0.26 -3.71
C ASP A 38 3.37 -0.40 -2.53
N ALA A 39 2.87 -0.81 -1.37
CA ALA A 39 3.69 -1.09 -0.19
C ALA A 39 4.68 -2.21 -0.40
N SER A 40 4.25 -3.29 -1.05
CA SER A 40 5.11 -4.41 -1.42
C SER A 40 6.28 -3.95 -2.31
N ILE A 41 6.02 -3.07 -3.28
CA ILE A 41 7.05 -2.53 -4.17
C ILE A 41 8.05 -1.65 -3.40
N GLN A 42 7.55 -0.74 -2.56
CA GLN A 42 8.39 0.25 -1.87
C GLN A 42 9.19 -0.35 -0.71
N HIS A 43 8.56 -1.19 0.10
CA HIS A 43 9.14 -1.72 1.33
C HIS A 43 9.68 -3.15 1.16
N GLY A 44 9.32 -3.83 0.06
CA GLY A 44 9.60 -5.25 -0.11
C GLY A 44 8.73 -6.13 0.79
N ASN A 45 8.96 -7.44 0.66
CA ASN A 45 8.22 -8.49 1.38
C ASN A 45 9.09 -9.24 2.40
N GLY A 46 10.24 -8.65 2.75
CA GLY A 46 11.15 -9.18 3.74
C GLY A 46 10.56 -9.19 5.16
N SER A 47 11.27 -9.86 6.06
CA SER A 47 10.92 -9.90 7.48
C SER A 47 11.52 -8.75 8.30
N ASP A 48 12.18 -7.79 7.64
CA ASP A 48 12.73 -6.61 8.30
C ASP A 48 11.63 -5.70 8.86
N GLY A 49 12.04 -4.70 9.64
CA GLY A 49 11.13 -3.82 10.37
C GLY A 49 10.27 -2.92 9.48
N ASP A 50 10.74 -2.65 8.26
CA ASP A 50 10.15 -1.71 7.33
C ASP A 50 9.31 -2.42 6.26
N GLY A 51 9.56 -3.70 6.03
CA GLY A 51 8.86 -4.55 5.05
C GLY A 51 7.35 -4.64 5.26
N LEU A 52 6.63 -4.94 4.17
CA LEU A 52 5.16 -5.05 4.15
C LEU A 52 4.59 -5.92 5.30
N PRO A 53 5.14 -7.11 5.62
CA PRO A 53 4.64 -7.91 6.74
C PRO A 53 4.72 -7.19 8.09
N ALA A 54 5.69 -6.30 8.30
CA ALA A 54 5.82 -5.53 9.53
C ALA A 54 4.83 -4.37 9.62
N LEU A 55 4.58 -3.69 8.49
CA LEU A 55 3.55 -2.66 8.38
C LEU A 55 2.17 -3.24 8.68
N VAL A 56 1.79 -4.36 8.04
CA VAL A 56 0.50 -5.04 8.27
C VAL A 56 0.31 -5.44 9.74
N ARG A 57 1.35 -5.95 10.39
CA ARG A 57 1.30 -6.29 11.83
C ARG A 57 1.10 -5.05 12.69
N ARG A 58 1.85 -3.97 12.44
CA ARG A 58 1.72 -2.69 13.18
C ARG A 58 0.32 -2.13 13.04
N THR A 59 -0.22 -2.08 11.82
CA THR A 59 -1.59 -1.62 11.57
C THR A 59 -2.63 -2.47 12.28
N THR A 60 -2.51 -3.80 12.19
CA THR A 60 -3.47 -4.71 12.85
C THR A 60 -3.38 -4.60 14.38
N ALA A 61 -2.19 -4.38 14.94
CA ALA A 61 -2.04 -4.12 16.37
C ALA A 61 -2.65 -2.78 16.80
N GLN A 62 -2.64 -1.78 15.93
CA GLN A 62 -3.18 -0.45 16.19
C GLN A 62 -4.71 -0.39 16.03
N ALA A 63 -5.25 -0.96 14.95
CA ALA A 63 -6.64 -0.82 14.56
C ALA A 63 -7.51 -2.05 14.87
N GLY A 64 -6.92 -3.20 15.18
CA GLY A 64 -7.59 -4.50 15.13
C GLY A 64 -7.58 -5.08 13.71
N THR A 65 -8.18 -6.24 13.51
CA THR A 65 -8.34 -6.81 12.16
C THR A 65 -9.43 -6.08 11.36
N PRO A 66 -9.41 -6.11 10.02
CA PRO A 66 -10.50 -5.62 9.18
C PRO A 66 -11.87 -6.20 9.56
N ALA A 67 -11.93 -7.45 10.05
CA ALA A 67 -13.17 -8.07 10.51
C ALA A 67 -13.73 -7.43 11.80
N GLU A 68 -12.87 -6.88 12.65
CA GLU A 68 -13.24 -6.25 13.93
C GLU A 68 -13.53 -4.75 13.76
N ALA A 69 -12.67 -4.03 13.03
CA ALA A 69 -12.72 -2.57 12.91
C ALA A 69 -13.39 -2.06 11.63
N GLY A 70 -13.58 -2.95 10.65
CA GLY A 70 -13.97 -2.58 9.30
C GLY A 70 -12.77 -2.21 8.44
N GLU A 71 -12.87 -2.55 7.16
CA GLU A 71 -11.78 -2.37 6.18
C GLU A 71 -11.34 -0.92 6.03
N LYS A 72 -12.28 0.04 6.01
CA LYS A 72 -11.96 1.47 5.92
C LYS A 72 -11.08 1.92 7.09
N ALA A 73 -11.45 1.57 8.32
CA ALA A 73 -10.70 1.97 9.51
C ALA A 73 -9.31 1.33 9.55
N TRP A 74 -9.21 0.08 9.12
CA TRP A 74 -7.92 -0.59 8.98
C TRP A 74 -7.03 0.10 7.93
N LEU A 75 -7.59 0.44 6.77
CA LEU A 75 -6.85 1.09 5.68
C LEU A 75 -6.41 2.51 6.05
N ASP A 76 -7.26 3.28 6.74
CA ASP A 76 -6.90 4.59 7.29
C ASP A 76 -5.67 4.47 8.22
N ALA A 77 -5.67 3.48 9.12
CA ALA A 77 -4.53 3.21 9.99
C ALA A 77 -3.30 2.67 9.22
N PHE A 78 -3.49 1.94 8.12
CA PHE A 78 -2.39 1.47 7.28
C PHE A 78 -1.66 2.63 6.61
N PHE A 79 -2.40 3.62 6.09
CA PHE A 79 -1.81 4.84 5.54
C PHE A 79 -0.97 5.57 6.59
N ASP A 80 -1.47 5.71 7.82
CA ASP A 80 -0.73 6.36 8.91
C ASP A 80 0.56 5.60 9.26
N VAL A 81 0.48 4.28 9.37
CA VAL A 81 1.64 3.42 9.63
C VAL A 81 2.68 3.53 8.51
N ARG A 82 2.26 3.55 7.24
CA ARG A 82 3.18 3.73 6.10
C ARG A 82 3.82 5.10 6.07
N VAL A 83 3.05 6.18 6.28
CA VAL A 83 3.61 7.53 6.33
C VAL A 83 4.62 7.65 7.48
N HIS A 84 4.31 7.09 8.65
CA HIS A 84 5.25 7.03 9.75
C HIS A 84 6.53 6.28 9.35
N ASP A 85 6.42 5.11 8.73
CA ASP A 85 7.57 4.32 8.30
C ASP A 85 8.43 5.01 7.25
N LEU A 86 7.83 5.65 6.26
CA LEU A 86 8.53 6.43 5.25
C LEU A 86 9.25 7.66 5.81
N THR A 87 8.78 8.18 6.95
CA THR A 87 9.38 9.34 7.63
C THR A 87 10.38 8.96 8.71
N HIS A 88 10.25 7.76 9.28
CA HIS A 88 11.03 7.21 10.39
C HIS A 88 11.34 5.73 10.17
N PRO A 89 12.05 5.35 9.10
CA PRO A 89 12.34 3.95 8.83
C PRO A 89 13.33 3.39 9.85
N VAL A 90 13.26 2.08 10.08
CA VAL A 90 14.25 1.36 10.88
C VAL A 90 15.61 1.40 10.20
N ASN A 91 15.67 1.30 8.88
CA ASN A 91 16.89 1.54 8.13
C ASN A 91 17.12 3.05 7.90
N ALA A 92 18.07 3.63 8.62
CA ALA A 92 18.38 5.06 8.49
C ALA A 92 18.95 5.44 7.11
N ASP A 93 19.56 4.50 6.38
CA ASP A 93 20.17 4.77 5.07
C ASP A 93 19.13 5.10 4.00
N THR A 94 17.87 4.65 4.17
CA THR A 94 16.78 4.91 3.23
C THR A 94 15.94 6.14 3.60
N ALA A 95 16.17 6.75 4.77
CA ALA A 95 15.27 7.74 5.35
C ALA A 95 15.08 9.00 4.50
N ASP A 96 16.14 9.49 3.85
CA ASP A 96 16.05 10.69 3.02
C ASP A 96 15.28 10.43 1.72
N GLU A 97 15.55 9.30 1.06
CA GLU A 97 14.85 8.91 -0.16
C GLU A 97 13.37 8.62 0.13
N TRP A 98 13.08 7.82 1.15
CA TRP A 98 11.73 7.40 1.48
C TRP A 98 10.82 8.56 1.91
N ARG A 99 11.36 9.58 2.61
CA ARG A 99 10.60 10.79 2.94
C ARG A 99 10.02 11.50 1.72
N THR A 100 10.71 11.43 0.58
CA THR A 100 10.21 12.05 -0.66
C THR A 100 9.02 11.30 -1.27
N SER A 101 8.78 10.05 -0.86
CA SER A 101 7.78 9.16 -1.45
C SER A 101 6.41 9.20 -0.74
N VAL A 102 6.27 9.94 0.36
CA VAL A 102 5.03 10.04 1.16
C VAL A 102 3.80 10.38 0.32
N ASP A 103 3.93 11.24 -0.69
CA ASP A 103 2.77 11.65 -1.51
C ASP A 103 2.14 10.48 -2.29
N ARG A 104 2.85 9.37 -2.51
CA ARG A 104 2.25 8.16 -3.11
C ARG A 104 1.17 7.56 -2.21
N VAL A 105 1.41 7.54 -0.90
CA VAL A 105 0.47 7.04 0.11
C VAL A 105 -0.72 7.99 0.19
N GLU A 106 -0.44 9.29 0.23
CA GLU A 106 -1.48 10.32 0.26
C GLU A 106 -2.33 10.36 -1.01
N ALA A 107 -1.76 10.01 -2.17
CA ALA A 107 -2.52 9.88 -3.42
C ALA A 107 -3.58 8.76 -3.33
N VAL A 108 -3.22 7.60 -2.77
CA VAL A 108 -4.15 6.49 -2.57
C VAL A 108 -5.14 6.79 -1.43
N ARG A 109 -4.68 7.42 -0.34
CA ARG A 109 -5.55 7.90 0.76
C ARG A 109 -6.67 8.80 0.23
N ARG A 110 -6.36 9.76 -0.65
CA ARG A 110 -7.36 10.65 -1.27
C ARG A 110 -8.38 9.88 -2.12
N LEU A 111 -7.99 8.79 -2.78
CA LEU A 111 -8.93 7.92 -3.50
C LEU A 111 -9.85 7.17 -2.52
N ALA A 112 -9.31 6.68 -1.40
CA ALA A 112 -10.09 6.06 -0.32
C ALA A 112 -11.14 7.02 0.24
N GLU A 113 -10.73 8.25 0.56
CA GLU A 113 -11.57 9.32 1.09
C GLU A 113 -12.65 9.77 0.10
N SER A 114 -12.34 9.70 -1.20
CA SER A 114 -13.28 10.03 -2.29
C SER A 114 -14.23 8.88 -2.63
N GLY A 115 -14.13 7.73 -1.94
CA GLY A 115 -15.03 6.59 -2.11
C GLY A 115 -14.69 5.66 -3.28
N HIS A 116 -13.50 5.75 -3.87
CA HIS A 116 -13.06 4.89 -4.98
C HIS A 116 -12.51 3.53 -4.49
N GLN A 117 -13.27 2.85 -3.64
CA GLN A 117 -12.89 1.56 -3.02
C GLN A 117 -12.71 0.46 -4.09
N ASP A 118 -13.55 0.48 -5.13
CA ASP A 118 -13.56 -0.53 -6.19
C ASP A 118 -12.60 -0.24 -7.34
N LEU A 119 -12.01 0.97 -7.39
CA LEU A 119 -11.13 1.41 -8.49
C LEU A 119 -11.73 1.19 -9.90
N ASP A 120 -13.06 1.28 -10.02
CA ASP A 120 -13.83 0.95 -11.23
C ASP A 120 -13.89 2.07 -12.28
N GLY A 121 -13.42 3.26 -11.92
CA GLY A 121 -13.36 4.40 -12.84
C GLY A 121 -14.73 5.00 -13.19
N PRO A 122 -14.74 6.21 -13.77
CA PRO A 122 -13.61 7.10 -13.94
C PRO A 122 -13.22 7.78 -12.62
N PHE A 123 -11.91 7.96 -12.39
CA PHE A 123 -11.40 8.74 -11.27
C PHE A 123 -10.13 9.49 -11.65
N THR A 124 -9.77 10.47 -10.82
CA THR A 124 -8.55 11.25 -10.98
C THR A 124 -7.66 11.07 -9.76
N VAL A 125 -6.38 10.84 -10.00
CA VAL A 125 -5.36 10.74 -8.95
C VAL A 125 -4.32 11.83 -9.17
N THR A 126 -3.89 12.49 -8.08
CA THR A 126 -2.78 13.43 -8.12
C THR A 126 -1.65 12.87 -7.27
N ALA A 127 -0.48 12.70 -7.88
CA ALA A 127 0.73 12.19 -7.26
C ALA A 127 1.95 12.97 -7.77
N PHE A 128 2.83 13.36 -6.86
CA PHE A 128 4.05 14.13 -7.09
C PHE A 128 3.80 15.40 -7.93
N GLY A 129 2.71 16.12 -7.60
CA GLY A 129 2.29 17.34 -8.29
C GLY A 129 1.70 17.13 -9.69
N SER A 130 1.63 15.90 -10.19
CA SER A 130 1.06 15.55 -11.48
C SER A 130 -0.31 14.92 -11.33
N ARG A 131 -1.24 15.31 -12.21
CA ARG A 131 -2.62 14.80 -12.22
C ARG A 131 -2.83 13.80 -13.35
N TYR A 132 -3.43 12.66 -13.03
CA TYR A 132 -3.73 11.57 -13.96
C TYR A 132 -5.22 11.23 -13.93
N SER A 133 -5.80 10.93 -15.07
CA SER A 133 -7.19 10.46 -15.18
C SER A 133 -7.23 9.02 -15.63
N ILE A 134 -7.90 8.17 -14.85
CA ILE A 134 -8.19 6.78 -15.18
C ILE A 134 -9.64 6.72 -15.68
N ARG A 135 -9.83 6.02 -16.80
CA ARG A 135 -11.12 5.87 -17.49
C ARG A 135 -11.40 4.40 -17.76
#